data_AF-A0A317HBY5-F1
#
_entry.id   AF-A0A317HBY5-F1
#
_cell.length_a   1.000
_cell.length_b   1.000
_cell.length_c   1.000
_cell.angle_alpha   90.00
_cell.angle_beta   90.00
_cell.angle_gamma   90.00
#
_symmetry.space_group_name_H-M   'P 1'
#
loop_
_entity.id
_entity.type
_entity.pdbx_description
1 polymer ?
#
loop_
_entity_poly.entity_id
_entity_poly.type
_entity_poly.pdbx_seq_one_letter_code
_entity_poly.pdbx_strand_id
1 'polypeptide(L)'
;MDLRFDELLARVSRNYAFLRRAVDSAGRALAKQPYESFLEPIELSFTEFVEGTEVQFSVEVFRADSDGTLWVHVAPHAQLSTPLRLRPSFVFRKLRDGTAYVMR
;
A
#
# COMPACT_ATOMS: atom_id res chain seq x y z
N MET A 1 5.20 31.56 -19.16
CA MET A 1 5.05 30.76 -17.92
C MET A 1 4.16 29.59 -18.26
N ASP A 2 4.71 28.38 -18.15
CA ASP A 2 4.15 27.13 -18.64
C ASP A 2 2.92 26.67 -17.83
N LEU A 3 1.73 27.12 -18.21
CA LEU A 3 0.45 26.59 -17.70
C LEU A 3 0.39 25.05 -17.77
N ARG A 4 1.10 24.44 -18.74
CA ARG A 4 1.17 22.99 -18.94
C ARG A 4 2.01 22.26 -17.89
N PHE A 5 3.03 22.91 -17.32
CA PHE A 5 3.86 22.29 -16.27
C PHE A 5 3.14 22.28 -14.94
N ASP A 6 2.45 23.37 -14.59
CA ASP A 6 1.68 23.47 -13.35
C ASP A 6 0.51 22.49 -13.34
N GLU A 7 -0.20 22.35 -14.46
CA GLU A 7 -1.29 21.37 -14.61
C GLU A 7 -0.78 19.92 -14.50
N LEU A 8 0.37 19.62 -15.10
CA LEU A 8 1.00 18.30 -15.02
C LEU A 8 1.41 17.97 -13.58
N LEU A 9 2.07 18.91 -12.90
CA LEU A 9 2.50 18.74 -11.52
C LEU A 9 1.29 18.57 -10.59
N ALA A 10 0.26 19.39 -10.74
CA ALA A 10 -0.97 19.28 -9.98
C ALA A 10 -1.67 17.92 -10.20
N ARG A 11 -1.74 17.44 -11.45
CA ARG A 11 -2.31 16.13 -11.78
C ARG A 11 -1.52 15.00 -11.12
N VAL A 12 -0.20 15.05 -11.22
CA VAL A 12 0.69 14.01 -10.71
C VAL A 12 0.70 13.98 -9.17
N SER A 13 0.63 15.14 -8.52
CA SER A 13 0.41 15.23 -7.06
C SER A 13 -0.96 14.70 -6.63
N ARG A 14 -2.04 14.99 -7.38
CA ARG A 14 -3.37 14.42 -7.11
C ARG A 14 -3.36 12.90 -7.21
N ASN A 15 -2.71 12.33 -8.23
CA ASN A 15 -2.56 10.89 -8.38
C ASN A 15 -1.82 10.27 -7.19
N TYR A 16 -0.74 10.90 -6.73
CA TYR A 16 -0.01 10.43 -5.55
C TYR A 16 -0.88 10.48 -4.28
N ALA A 17 -1.59 11.59 -4.04
CA ALA A 17 -2.46 11.74 -2.89
C ALA A 17 -3.64 10.73 -2.92
N PHE A 18 -4.19 10.45 -4.10
CA PHE A 18 -5.18 9.39 -4.29
C PHE A 18 -4.60 8.02 -3.92
N LEU A 19 -3.46 7.64 -4.52
CA LEU A 19 -2.82 6.35 -4.22
C LEU A 19 -2.41 6.22 -2.75
N ARG A 20 -2.03 7.33 -2.11
CA ARG A 20 -1.67 7.33 -0.68
C ARG A 20 -2.89 7.00 0.18
N ARG A 21 -4.03 7.65 -0.07
CA ARG A 21 -5.28 7.34 0.64
C ARG A 21 -5.73 5.90 0.39
N ALA A 22 -5.60 5.43 -0.85
CA ALA A 22 -5.96 4.07 -1.24
C ALA A 22 -5.09 3.03 -0.50
N VAL A 23 -3.76 3.18 -0.52
CA VAL A 23 -2.85 2.25 0.18
C VAL A 23 -2.98 2.32 1.70
N ASP A 24 -3.25 3.50 2.27
CA ASP A 24 -3.49 3.65 3.71
C ASP A 24 -4.78 2.92 4.13
N SER A 25 -5.84 2.98 3.31
CA SER A 25 -7.09 2.26 3.56
C SER A 25 -6.89 0.74 3.47
N ALA A 26 -6.33 0.28 2.35
CA ALA A 26 -6.04 -1.13 2.10
C ALA A 26 -5.11 -1.71 3.18
N GLY A 27 -4.02 -1.01 3.49
CA GLY A 27 -3.06 -1.41 4.50
C GLY A 27 -3.66 -1.52 5.90
N ARG A 28 -4.57 -0.60 6.27
CA ARG A 28 -5.30 -0.69 7.56
C ARG A 28 -6.31 -1.83 7.58
N ALA A 29 -6.95 -2.14 6.47
CA ALA A 29 -7.85 -3.29 6.37
C ALA A 29 -7.07 -4.60 6.52
N LEU A 30 -5.93 -4.73 5.83
CA LEU A 30 -5.02 -5.87 5.97
C LEU A 30 -4.46 -5.99 7.38
N ALA A 31 -4.07 -4.88 8.02
CA ALA A 31 -3.56 -4.88 9.38
C ALA A 31 -4.56 -5.47 10.40
N LYS A 32 -5.87 -5.47 10.10
CA LYS A 32 -6.92 -6.08 10.94
C LYS A 32 -7.13 -7.57 10.68
N GLN A 33 -6.61 -8.12 9.60
CA GLN A 33 -6.72 -9.55 9.30
C GLN A 33 -6.00 -10.39 10.36
N PRO A 34 -6.41 -11.65 10.60
CA PRO A 34 -5.71 -12.55 11.52
C PRO A 34 -4.22 -12.73 11.16
N TYR A 35 -3.38 -13.11 12.13
CA TYR A 35 -1.96 -13.35 11.87
C TYR A 35 -1.74 -14.47 10.84
N GLU A 36 -2.60 -15.49 10.90
CA GLU A 36 -2.58 -16.69 10.09
C GLU A 36 -2.74 -16.39 8.59
N SER A 37 -3.43 -15.31 8.21
CA SER A 37 -3.59 -14.94 6.80
C SER A 37 -2.28 -14.51 6.12
N PHE A 38 -1.22 -14.30 6.89
CA PHE A 38 0.10 -13.88 6.41
C PHE A 38 1.16 -14.98 6.51
N LEU A 39 0.80 -16.18 6.97
CA LEU A 39 1.73 -17.29 7.15
C LEU A 39 2.00 -18.07 5.86
N GLU A 40 1.08 -18.00 4.89
CA GLU A 40 1.31 -18.62 3.60
C GLU A 40 2.29 -17.77 2.78
N PRO A 41 3.35 -18.36 2.19
CA PRO A 41 4.30 -17.65 1.35
C PRO A 41 3.62 -17.30 0.03
N ILE A 42 2.87 -16.20 0.01
CA ILE A 42 2.16 -15.75 -1.16
C ILE A 42 2.46 -14.26 -1.31
N GLU A 43 3.04 -13.90 -2.46
CA GLU A 43 2.87 -12.54 -3.00
C GLU A 43 1.38 -12.37 -3.25
N LEU A 44 0.68 -11.83 -2.26
CA LEU A 44 -0.76 -11.62 -2.34
C LEU A 44 -0.97 -10.38 -3.19
N SER A 45 -1.73 -10.52 -4.27
CA SER A 45 -2.21 -9.36 -5.02
C SER A 45 -3.73 -9.39 -5.08
N PHE A 46 -4.31 -8.21 -4.99
CA PHE A 46 -5.75 -8.04 -5.10
C PHE A 46 -6.06 -6.70 -5.75
N THR A 47 -7.28 -6.57 -6.24
CA THR A 47 -7.75 -5.37 -6.92
C THR A 47 -8.95 -4.81 -6.18
N GLU A 48 -8.97 -3.49 -6.01
CA GLU A 48 -10.07 -2.77 -5.37
C GLU A 48 -10.45 -1.53 -6.19
N PHE A 49 -11.74 -1.21 -6.26
CA PHE A 49 -12.22 0.04 -6.84
C PHE A 49 -12.27 1.13 -5.77
N VAL A 50 -11.39 2.11 -5.87
CA VAL A 50 -11.32 3.27 -4.97
C VAL A 50 -11.79 4.51 -5.72
N GLU A 51 -12.87 5.14 -5.26
CA GLU A 51 -13.48 6.32 -5.91
C GLU A 51 -13.74 6.09 -7.43
N GLY A 52 -14.16 4.86 -7.81
CA GLY A 52 -14.43 4.48 -9.20
C GLY A 52 -13.18 4.18 -10.05
N THR A 53 -11.98 4.22 -9.47
CA THR A 53 -10.72 3.86 -10.12
C THR A 53 -10.26 2.50 -9.64
N GLU A 54 -9.97 1.60 -10.57
CA GLU A 54 -9.38 0.30 -10.26
C GLU A 54 -7.92 0.46 -9.82
N VAL A 55 -7.60 -0.07 -8.63
CA VAL A 55 -6.25 -0.07 -8.07
C VAL A 55 -5.87 -1.51 -7.73
N GLN A 56 -4.84 -2.03 -8.40
CA GLN A 56 -4.21 -3.29 -8.02
C GLN A 56 -3.23 -3.02 -6.88
N PHE A 57 -3.19 -3.90 -5.88
CA PHE A 57 -2.26 -3.87 -4.76
C PHE A 57 -1.43 -5.14 -4.74
N SER A 58 -0.17 -5.01 -4.35
CA SER A 58 0.70 -6.10 -3.93
C SER A 58 0.89 -6.04 -2.42
N VAL A 59 0.94 -7.21 -1.81
CA VAL A 59 1.19 -7.43 -0.39
C VAL A 59 2.30 -8.45 -0.27
N GLU A 60 3.34 -8.10 0.48
CA GLU A 60 4.52 -8.92 0.67
C GLU A 60 4.87 -9.01 2.15
N VAL A 61 5.08 -10.23 2.65
CA VAL A 61 5.73 -10.44 3.95
C VAL A 61 7.24 -10.50 3.71
N PHE A 62 7.91 -9.36 3.81
CA PHE A 62 9.32 -9.22 3.41
C PHE A 62 10.32 -9.58 4.53
N ARG A 63 9.84 -9.70 5.77
CA ARG A 63 10.66 -10.09 6.92
C ARG A 63 9.82 -10.81 7.98
N ALA A 64 10.37 -11.88 8.52
CA ALA A 64 9.85 -12.58 9.69
C ALA A 64 10.96 -12.62 10.76
N ASP A 65 10.67 -12.11 11.96
CA ASP A 65 11.59 -12.12 13.10
C ASP A 65 11.49 -13.44 13.87
N SER A 66 12.51 -13.75 14.68
CA SER A 66 12.59 -15.01 15.45
C SER A 66 11.50 -15.17 16.51
N ASP A 67 10.87 -14.07 16.94
CA ASP A 67 9.73 -14.06 17.86
C ASP A 67 8.39 -14.33 17.12
N GLY A 68 8.44 -14.47 15.80
CA GLY A 68 7.27 -14.61 14.92
C GLY A 68 6.58 -13.28 14.59
N THR A 69 7.24 -12.14 14.78
CA THR A 69 6.76 -10.87 14.21
C THR A 69 6.92 -10.89 12.70
N LEU A 70 5.85 -10.59 11.97
CA LEU A 70 5.88 -10.45 10.50
C LEU A 70 5.90 -8.96 10.13
N TRP A 71 6.68 -8.61 9.12
CA TRP A 71 6.71 -7.29 8.53
C TRP A 71 6.06 -7.36 7.15
N VAL A 72 4.99 -6.59 7.00
CA VAL A 72 4.15 -6.61 5.81
C VAL A 72 4.28 -5.29 5.08
N HIS A 73 4.58 -5.35 3.79
CA HIS A 73 4.60 -4.23 2.87
C HIS A 73 3.39 -4.31 1.94
N VAL A 74 2.72 -3.18 1.75
CA VAL A 74 1.58 -3.04 0.84
C VAL A 74 1.88 -1.91 -0.13
N ALA A 75 1.78 -2.17 -1.42
CA ALA A 75 2.03 -1.18 -2.46
C ALA A 75 0.97 -1.25 -3.58
N PRO A 76 0.55 -0.10 -4.13
CA PRO A 76 -0.32 -0.08 -5.28
C PRO A 76 0.49 -0.32 -6.57
N HIS A 77 0.05 -1.27 -7.39
CA HIS A 77 0.40 -1.41 -8.80
C HIS A 77 -0.65 -0.70 -9.68
N ALA A 78 -0.69 0.63 -9.62
CA ALA A 78 -1.53 1.41 -10.54
C ALA A 78 -0.72 1.87 -11.77
N GLN A 79 -1.33 1.84 -12.96
CA GLN A 79 -0.83 2.48 -14.18
C GLN A 79 -0.95 4.02 -14.15
N LEU A 80 -1.16 4.62 -12.98
CA LEU A 80 -1.27 6.07 -12.81
C LEU A 80 0.12 6.71 -12.75
N SER A 81 0.33 7.77 -13.52
CA SER A 81 1.57 8.56 -13.45
C SER A 81 1.68 9.26 -12.07
N THR A 82 2.76 8.96 -11.34
CA THR A 82 3.11 9.58 -10.04
C THR A 82 4.39 10.42 -10.14
N PRO A 83 4.65 11.34 -9.19
CA PRO A 83 5.84 12.19 -9.26
C PRO A 83 7.09 11.31 -9.24
N LEU A 84 7.97 11.49 -10.21
CA LEU A 84 9.23 10.72 -10.33
C LEU A 84 9.02 9.19 -10.34
N ARG A 85 7.83 8.70 -10.71
CA ARG A 85 7.44 7.28 -10.62
C ARG A 85 7.48 6.70 -9.19
N LEU A 86 7.52 7.56 -8.17
CA LEU A 86 7.46 7.14 -6.76
C LEU A 86 6.03 6.74 -6.43
N ARG A 87 5.88 5.58 -5.78
CA ARG A 87 4.56 5.08 -5.34
C ARG A 87 4.51 5.09 -3.82
N PRO A 88 3.40 5.53 -3.22
CA PRO A 88 3.23 5.41 -1.79
C PRO A 88 3.12 3.93 -1.41
N SER A 89 3.61 3.57 -0.23
CA SER A 89 3.45 2.24 0.34
C SER A 89 3.00 2.33 1.78
N PHE A 90 2.47 1.23 2.30
CA PHE A 90 2.08 1.09 3.69
C PHE A 90 2.81 -0.10 4.30
N VAL A 91 3.44 0.11 5.45
CA VAL A 91 4.19 -0.93 6.17
C VAL A 91 3.62 -1.08 7.57
N PHE A 92 3.43 -2.31 8.00
CA PHE A 92 3.08 -2.61 9.38
C PHE A 92 3.78 -3.87 9.85
N ARG A 93 4.03 -3.94 11.16
CA ARG A 93 4.42 -5.20 11.81
C ARG A 93 3.18 -5.89 12.36
N LYS A 94 3.13 -7.21 12.26
CA LYS A 94 2.04 -8.07 12.74
C LYS A 94 2.61 -9.06 13.76
N LEU A 95 2.09 -9.02 14.98
CA LEU A 95 2.44 -9.95 16.04
C LEU A 95 1.56 -11.20 15.97
N ARG A 96 2.06 -12.30 16.56
CA ARG A 96 1.36 -13.59 16.64
C ARG A 96 0.01 -13.52 17.37
N ASP A 97 -0.16 -12.56 18.27
CA ASP A 97 -1.42 -12.32 19.00
C ASP A 97 -2.47 -11.57 18.16
N GLY A 98 -2.14 -11.24 16.90
CA GLY A 98 -3.00 -10.49 15.99
C GLY A 98 -2.83 -8.97 16.07
N THR A 99 -2.02 -8.45 16.99
CA THR A 99 -1.77 -7.00 17.10
C THR A 99 -0.96 -6.51 15.90
N ALA A 100 -1.36 -5.37 15.32
CA ALA A 100 -0.63 -4.73 14.23
C ALA A 100 -0.17 -3.32 14.61
N TYR A 101 1.06 -2.97 14.25
CA TYR A 101 1.59 -1.60 14.43
C TYR A 101 1.98 -1.02 13.10
N VAL A 102 1.35 0.10 12.75
CA VAL A 102 1.61 0.82 11.51
C VAL A 102 2.90 1.61 11.66
N MET A 103 3.81 1.42 10.71
CA MET A 103 5.04 2.20 10.61
C MET A 103 4.73 3.43 9.74
N ARG A 104 5.01 4.64 10.26
CA ARG A 104 4.81 5.89 9.53
C ARG A 104 5.99 6.24 8.66
#